data_AF-A0A1C3T219-F1
#
_entry.id   AF-A0A1C3T219-F1
#
_cell.length_a   1.000
_cell.length_b   1.000
_cell.length_c   1.000
_cell.angle_alpha   90.00
_cell.angle_beta   90.00
_cell.angle_gamma   90.00
#
_symmetry.space_group_name_H-M   'P 1'
#
loop_
_entity.id
_entity.type
_entity.pdbx_description
1 polymer ?
#
loop_
_entity_poly.entity_id
_entity_poly.type
_entity_poly.pdbx_seq_one_letter_code
_entity_poly.pdbx_strand_id
1 'polypeptide(L)'
;MLERIFIYTYVLSLAIPGRWRLMPELDHYGGAEVAISPFDIPLFSYLIVKLLLIVVFNKNTTIKFSTDVKVILLYLFCNAIFLIFGDSYFWSSLELLRYVKFFIVFLIIKFALLNNEKNHDTLFNAILLVIVIQLITSLIQQVFGVTISGKGGDEVGLNNVDGELYRSAGTLGHPGTLSQFIVTICPFLWMEAMNKSGLRKMVFMAGYFISVVIVVLSFARTGIAMIAVATLLMIFHSLFSKGKFFSKITICTVLLVAAFVFIDSYFDVIYDRFINAPDESGEIRIVLAEIALKMITSHPFFGIGLNTFTTVMTEYDVTNISSWWPHPVHNIYLLIMSETGILGFGLFMFMNFYFARLVVKGVRLKDPYDSKILYASGVSILSIAFFGMLGWSWRLDSIQGLYWLVLAMISASYTRAKNNKKQLESED
;
A
#
# COMPACT_ATOMS: atom_id res chain seq x y z
N MET A 1 23.70 -6.95 8.65
CA MET A 1 23.15 -6.11 9.74
C MET A 1 22.47 -4.87 9.18
N LEU A 2 23.15 -4.05 8.38
CA LEU A 2 22.61 -2.83 7.76
C LEU A 2 21.25 -3.03 7.05
N GLU A 3 21.12 -4.06 6.21
CA GLU A 3 19.86 -4.36 5.51
C GLU A 3 18.68 -4.65 6.46
N ARG A 4 18.94 -5.34 7.57
CA ARG A 4 17.91 -5.63 8.59
C ARG A 4 17.44 -4.37 9.28
N ILE A 5 18.38 -3.48 9.63
CA ILE A 5 18.07 -2.18 10.24
C ILE A 5 17.19 -1.39 9.28
N PHE A 6 17.59 -1.30 8.01
CA PHE A 6 16.82 -0.61 6.97
C PHE A 6 15.41 -1.18 6.81
N ILE A 7 15.25 -2.50 6.72
CA ILE A 7 13.92 -3.13 6.60
C ILE A 7 13.03 -2.77 7.78
N TYR A 8 13.53 -2.88 9.02
CA TYR A 8 12.76 -2.51 10.22
C TYR A 8 12.34 -1.04 10.21
N THR A 9 13.30 -0.14 10.02
CA THR A 9 13.04 1.30 10.09
C THR A 9 12.19 1.78 8.93
N TYR A 10 12.36 1.22 7.72
CA TYR A 10 11.50 1.51 6.57
C TYR A 10 10.05 1.08 6.83
N VAL A 11 9.81 -0.17 7.23
CA VAL A 11 8.45 -0.67 7.48
C VAL A 11 7.74 0.11 8.59
N LEU A 12 8.46 0.46 9.67
CA LEU A 12 7.93 1.31 10.73
C LEU A 12 7.62 2.73 10.24
N SER A 13 8.49 3.31 9.41
CA SER A 13 8.29 4.66 8.88
C SER A 13 7.05 4.77 7.99
N LEU A 14 6.66 3.70 7.28
CA LEU A 14 5.43 3.71 6.47
C LEU A 14 4.17 3.83 7.31
N ALA A 15 4.21 3.43 8.58
CA ALA A 15 3.09 3.62 9.50
C ALA A 15 2.95 5.09 9.96
N ILE A 16 3.91 5.95 9.67
CA ILE A 16 3.88 7.36 10.06
C ILE A 16 3.45 8.17 8.83
N PRO A 17 2.26 8.80 8.81
CA PRO A 17 1.75 9.48 7.62
C PRO A 17 2.33 10.89 7.45
N GLY A 18 2.86 11.48 8.51
CA GLY A 18 3.23 12.90 8.57
C GLY A 18 4.48 13.20 7.77
N ARG A 19 4.38 14.15 6.86
CA ARG A 19 5.52 14.73 6.15
C ARG A 19 5.98 15.99 6.86
N TRP A 20 7.29 16.19 6.94
CA TRP A 20 7.83 17.49 7.32
C TRP A 20 7.86 18.39 6.09
N ARG A 21 6.82 19.20 5.92
CA ARG A 21 6.73 20.22 4.86
C ARG A 21 7.84 21.25 5.04
N LEU A 22 8.65 21.43 4.00
CA LEU A 22 9.74 22.42 3.98
C LEU A 22 9.27 23.78 3.44
N MET A 23 8.19 23.78 2.64
CA MET A 23 7.54 24.97 2.08
C MET A 23 6.03 24.88 2.34
N PRO A 24 5.58 25.08 3.59
CA PRO A 24 4.15 24.93 3.95
C PRO A 24 3.23 25.93 3.26
N GLU A 25 3.76 27.04 2.75
CA GLU A 25 3.04 28.05 1.96
C GLU A 25 2.64 27.58 0.55
N LEU A 26 3.29 26.53 0.04
CA LEU A 26 2.95 25.90 -1.24
C LEU A 26 2.00 24.74 -0.99
N ASP A 27 0.72 25.04 -0.76
CA ASP A 27 -0.27 24.01 -0.53
C ASP A 27 -0.47 23.15 -1.78
N HIS A 28 -0.32 21.83 -1.59
CA HIS A 28 -0.53 20.84 -2.64
C HIS A 28 -1.24 19.62 -2.08
N TYR A 29 -2.34 19.24 -2.74
CA TYR A 29 -3.17 18.12 -2.32
C TYR A 29 -3.09 16.99 -3.32
N GLY A 30 -3.07 15.76 -2.84
CA GLY A 30 -3.16 14.60 -3.72
C GLY A 30 -1.86 14.23 -4.44
N GLY A 31 -0.69 14.50 -3.87
CA GLY A 31 0.57 13.91 -4.34
C GLY A 31 1.84 14.42 -3.67
N ALA A 32 2.98 14.37 -4.38
CA ALA A 32 4.26 14.79 -3.83
C ALA A 32 4.32 16.31 -3.66
N GLU A 33 4.91 16.74 -2.55
CA GLU A 33 5.13 18.14 -2.22
C GLU A 33 6.58 18.33 -1.76
N VAL A 34 7.01 19.58 -1.51
CA VAL A 34 8.35 19.85 -0.97
C VAL A 34 8.39 19.48 0.51
N ALA A 35 8.64 18.21 0.77
CA ALA A 35 8.65 17.68 2.12
C ALA A 35 9.61 16.50 2.30
N ILE A 36 9.99 16.28 3.57
CA ILE A 36 10.71 15.08 4.00
C ILE A 36 9.69 14.10 4.55
N SER A 37 9.56 12.96 3.90
CA SER A 37 8.70 11.87 4.34
C SER A 37 9.42 11.01 5.38
N PRO A 38 8.72 10.34 6.31
CA PRO A 38 9.36 9.52 7.35
C PRO A 38 10.26 8.42 6.80
N PHE A 39 9.93 7.87 5.61
CA PHE A 39 10.73 6.84 4.94
C PHE A 39 12.00 7.37 4.28
N ASP A 40 12.13 8.69 4.09
CA ASP A 40 13.35 9.31 3.56
C ASP A 40 14.52 9.12 4.53
N ILE A 41 14.26 9.20 5.85
CA ILE A 41 15.28 9.04 6.90
C ILE A 41 16.00 7.68 6.80
N PRO A 42 15.31 6.52 6.85
CA PRO A 42 15.98 5.23 6.71
C PRO A 42 16.60 5.03 5.31
N LEU A 43 15.98 5.56 4.26
CA LEU A 43 16.52 5.50 2.89
C LEU A 43 17.87 6.21 2.78
N PHE A 44 17.94 7.50 3.13
CA PHE A 44 19.17 8.27 3.03
C PHE A 44 20.24 7.76 4.00
N SER A 45 19.85 7.35 5.22
CA SER A 45 20.78 6.73 6.17
C SER A 45 21.42 5.46 5.59
N TYR A 46 20.64 4.59 4.94
CA TYR A 46 21.16 3.40 4.28
C TYR A 46 22.12 3.74 3.14
N LEU A 47 21.75 4.71 2.28
CA LEU A 47 22.55 5.13 1.13
C LEU A 47 23.88 5.73 1.57
N ILE A 48 23.89 6.60 2.58
CA ILE A 48 25.11 7.20 3.13
C ILE A 48 26.04 6.10 3.67
N VAL A 49 25.54 5.19 4.50
CA VAL A 49 26.37 4.10 5.05
C VAL A 49 26.88 3.19 3.93
N LYS A 50 26.06 2.86 2.92
CA LYS A 50 26.50 2.06 1.78
C LYS A 50 27.59 2.76 0.96
N LEU A 51 27.45 4.06 0.72
CA LEU A 51 28.46 4.84 0.02
C LEU A 51 29.79 4.84 0.77
N LEU A 52 29.77 5.08 2.08
CA LEU A 52 30.96 5.00 2.94
C LEU A 52 31.63 3.62 2.86
N LEU A 53 30.84 2.53 2.89
CA LEU A 53 31.38 1.18 2.74
C LEU A 53 32.00 0.93 1.36
N ILE A 54 31.44 1.47 0.28
CA ILE A 54 32.01 1.32 -1.06
C ILE A 54 33.34 2.07 -1.16
N VAL A 55 33.39 3.31 -0.66
CA VAL A 55 34.60 4.15 -0.65
C VAL A 55 35.71 3.53 0.19
N VAL A 56 35.40 3.03 1.38
CA VAL A 56 36.39 2.45 2.30
C VAL A 56 36.93 1.10 1.81
N PHE A 57 36.07 0.26 1.24
CA PHE A 57 36.45 -1.12 0.86
C PHE A 57 36.75 -1.29 -0.64
N ASN A 58 36.76 -0.21 -1.41
CA ASN A 58 37.01 -0.16 -2.87
C ASN A 58 36.32 -1.28 -3.66
N LYS A 59 35.03 -1.51 -3.37
CA LYS A 59 34.27 -2.59 -3.98
C LYS A 59 33.60 -2.12 -5.26
N ASN A 60 34.16 -2.53 -6.40
CA ASN A 60 33.44 -2.46 -7.66
C ASN A 60 32.31 -3.49 -7.67
N THR A 61 31.08 -3.02 -7.79
CA THR A 61 29.90 -3.87 -7.94
C THR A 61 29.23 -3.59 -9.27
N THR A 62 29.19 -4.59 -10.15
CA THR A 62 28.43 -4.52 -11.39
C THR A 62 26.99 -4.94 -11.12
N ILE A 63 26.03 -4.03 -11.33
CA ILE A 63 24.60 -4.33 -11.17
C ILE A 63 24.06 -4.85 -12.51
N LYS A 64 23.62 -6.12 -12.54
CA LYS A 64 22.87 -6.65 -13.69
C LYS A 64 21.38 -6.36 -13.49
N PHE A 65 20.77 -5.66 -14.44
CA PHE A 65 19.34 -5.38 -14.41
C PHE A 65 18.53 -6.57 -14.91
N SER A 66 17.72 -7.14 -14.02
CA SER A 66 16.72 -8.16 -14.36
C SER A 66 15.51 -7.54 -15.06
N THR A 67 14.68 -8.36 -15.72
CA THR A 67 13.56 -7.90 -16.56
C THR A 67 12.56 -7.03 -15.80
N ASP A 68 12.25 -7.35 -14.55
CA ASP A 68 11.38 -6.56 -13.68
C ASP A 68 11.94 -5.16 -13.40
N VAL A 69 13.26 -5.06 -13.22
CA VAL A 69 13.94 -3.76 -13.06
C VAL A 69 13.84 -2.95 -14.34
N LYS A 70 14.03 -3.58 -15.51
CA LYS A 70 13.88 -2.92 -16.82
C LYS A 70 12.45 -2.42 -17.06
N VAL A 71 11.43 -3.17 -16.65
CA VAL A 71 10.01 -2.75 -16.75
C VAL A 71 9.76 -1.49 -15.91
N ILE A 72 10.27 -1.45 -14.67
CA ILE A 72 10.15 -0.25 -13.84
C ILE A 72 10.94 0.92 -14.42
N LEU A 73 12.17 0.69 -14.90
CA LEU A 73 12.98 1.73 -15.53
C LEU A 73 12.28 2.32 -16.77
N LEU A 74 11.62 1.48 -17.58
CA LEU A 74 10.81 1.94 -18.70
C LEU A 74 9.67 2.84 -18.21
N TYR A 75 8.94 2.42 -17.16
CA TYR A 75 7.88 3.23 -16.56
C TYR A 75 8.40 4.59 -16.08
N LEU A 76 9.52 4.63 -15.34
CA LEU A 76 10.13 5.87 -14.84
C LEU A 76 10.64 6.76 -15.98
N PHE A 77 11.28 6.16 -16.99
CA PHE A 77 11.80 6.88 -18.15
C PHE A 77 10.66 7.55 -18.94
N CYS A 78 9.57 6.84 -19.18
CA CYS A 78 8.41 7.42 -19.85
C CYS A 78 7.75 8.53 -19.01
N ASN A 79 7.62 8.36 -17.69
CA ASN A 79 7.13 9.44 -16.82
C ASN A 79 8.06 10.67 -16.84
N ALA A 80 9.37 10.48 -16.97
CA ALA A 80 10.33 11.58 -17.14
C ALA A 80 10.12 12.32 -18.47
N ILE A 81 9.80 11.60 -19.55
CA ILE A 81 9.44 12.21 -20.84
C ILE A 81 8.13 12.98 -20.72
N PHE A 82 7.14 12.44 -20.00
CA PHE A 82 5.84 13.09 -19.83
C PHE A 82 5.91 14.42 -19.06
N LEU A 83 7.00 14.68 -18.32
CA LEU A 83 7.25 16.00 -17.74
C LEU A 83 7.24 17.11 -18.78
N ILE A 84 7.66 16.84 -20.03
CA ILE A 84 7.73 17.82 -21.12
C ILE A 84 6.33 18.34 -21.50
N PHE A 85 5.30 17.53 -21.29
CA PHE A 85 3.93 17.81 -21.74
C PHE A 85 3.00 18.27 -20.62
N GLY A 86 3.49 18.34 -19.37
CA GLY A 86 2.67 18.69 -18.21
C GLY A 86 2.54 20.19 -17.98
N ASP A 87 1.44 20.61 -17.37
CA ASP A 87 1.14 22.00 -17.03
C ASP A 87 2.11 22.59 -15.99
N SER A 88 2.69 21.74 -15.12
CA SER A 88 3.67 22.17 -14.12
C SER A 88 4.85 21.22 -14.00
N TYR A 89 5.99 21.63 -14.56
CA TYR A 89 7.27 20.92 -14.41
C TYR A 89 7.66 20.73 -12.94
N PHE A 90 7.33 21.68 -12.07
CA PHE A 90 7.69 21.65 -10.65
C PHE A 90 6.99 20.50 -9.92
N TRP A 91 5.65 20.46 -9.97
CA TRP A 91 4.87 19.42 -9.30
C TRP A 91 5.11 18.03 -9.89
N SER A 92 5.23 17.95 -11.21
CA SER A 92 5.52 16.69 -11.88
C SER A 92 6.91 16.15 -11.53
N SER A 93 7.92 17.01 -11.39
CA SER A 93 9.27 16.61 -10.99
C SER A 93 9.33 16.07 -9.56
N LEU A 94 8.56 16.65 -8.63
CA LEU A 94 8.48 16.16 -7.25
C LEU A 94 7.89 14.75 -7.17
N GLU A 95 6.87 14.46 -7.97
CA GLU A 95 6.26 13.14 -8.01
C GLU A 95 7.18 12.11 -8.69
N LEU A 96 7.85 12.50 -9.77
CA LEU A 96 8.87 11.64 -10.39
C LEU A 96 10.00 11.33 -9.40
N LEU A 97 10.49 12.33 -8.66
CA LEU A 97 11.50 12.14 -7.62
C LEU A 97 11.01 11.14 -6.57
N ARG A 98 9.74 11.23 -6.15
CA ARG A 98 9.14 10.27 -5.23
C ARG A 98 9.10 8.85 -5.81
N TYR A 99 8.75 8.68 -7.08
CA TYR A 99 8.79 7.37 -7.75
C TYR A 99 10.21 6.81 -7.82
N VAL A 100 11.21 7.66 -8.09
CA VAL A 100 12.63 7.27 -8.06
C VAL A 100 13.05 6.83 -6.66
N LYS A 101 12.67 7.58 -5.61
CA LYS A 101 12.96 7.20 -4.21
C LYS A 101 12.38 5.82 -3.88
N PHE A 102 11.13 5.56 -4.24
CA PHE A 102 10.53 4.24 -4.03
C PHE A 102 11.12 3.13 -4.90
N PHE A 103 11.57 3.44 -6.13
CA PHE A 103 12.30 2.48 -6.95
C PHE A 103 13.64 2.09 -6.30
N ILE A 104 14.36 3.02 -5.70
CA ILE A 104 15.59 2.73 -4.94
C ILE A 104 15.27 1.81 -3.75
N VAL A 105 14.21 2.12 -2.99
CA VAL A 105 13.73 1.25 -1.91
C VAL A 105 13.42 -0.17 -2.44
N PHE A 106 12.71 -0.27 -3.56
CA PHE A 106 12.42 -1.56 -4.20
C PHE A 106 13.70 -2.36 -4.47
N LEU A 107 14.74 -1.73 -5.01
CA LEU A 107 16.02 -2.38 -5.25
C LEU A 107 16.68 -2.85 -3.94
N ILE A 108 16.73 -1.98 -2.93
CA ILE A 108 17.34 -2.31 -1.63
C ILE A 108 16.65 -3.53 -1.01
N ILE A 109 15.31 -3.52 -0.94
CA ILE A 109 14.54 -4.60 -0.33
C ILE A 109 14.66 -5.88 -1.15
N LYS A 110 14.51 -5.80 -2.47
CA LYS A 110 14.65 -6.96 -3.36
C LYS A 110 15.99 -7.66 -3.13
N PHE A 111 17.10 -6.92 -3.19
CA PHE A 111 18.43 -7.51 -3.03
C PHE A 111 18.67 -7.99 -1.59
N ALA A 112 18.18 -7.27 -0.57
CA ALA A 112 18.24 -7.76 0.81
C ALA A 112 17.54 -9.12 0.95
N LEU A 113 16.33 -9.28 0.38
CA LEU A 113 15.58 -10.53 0.45
C LEU A 113 16.21 -11.66 -0.38
N LEU A 114 16.97 -11.34 -1.43
CA LEU A 114 17.72 -12.33 -2.23
C LEU A 114 18.99 -12.82 -1.51
N ASN A 115 19.66 -11.93 -0.79
CA ASN A 115 20.99 -12.21 -0.24
C ASN A 115 20.97 -12.96 1.10
N ASN A 116 19.90 -12.82 1.90
CA ASN A 116 19.89 -13.37 3.25
C ASN A 116 18.48 -13.75 3.73
N GLU A 117 18.29 -15.02 4.08
CA GLU A 117 17.02 -15.54 4.60
C GLU A 117 16.58 -14.84 5.90
N LYS A 118 17.51 -14.39 6.75
CA LYS A 118 17.17 -13.66 7.99
C LYS A 118 16.48 -12.32 7.72
N ASN A 119 16.60 -11.77 6.51
CA ASN A 119 15.90 -10.54 6.14
C ASN A 119 14.38 -10.77 5.98
N HIS A 120 13.93 -12.01 5.72
CA HIS A 120 12.51 -12.38 5.69
C HIS A 120 11.90 -12.34 7.08
N ASP A 121 12.51 -13.05 8.03
CA ASP A 121 12.11 -13.01 9.44
C ASP A 121 12.09 -11.56 9.97
N THR A 122 13.08 -10.74 9.57
CA THR A 122 13.13 -9.31 9.92
C THR A 122 11.92 -8.54 9.38
N LEU A 123 11.59 -8.73 8.10
CA LEU A 123 10.46 -8.07 7.45
C LEU A 123 9.12 -8.44 8.13
N PHE A 124 8.85 -9.72 8.36
CA PHE A 124 7.59 -10.14 8.97
C PHE A 124 7.46 -9.74 10.44
N ASN A 125 8.57 -9.73 11.19
CA ASN A 125 8.56 -9.18 12.55
C ASN A 125 8.33 -7.66 12.56
N ALA A 126 8.85 -6.91 11.58
CA ALA A 126 8.58 -5.49 11.43
C ALA A 126 7.09 -5.23 11.12
N ILE A 127 6.49 -6.02 10.23
CA ILE A 127 5.04 -5.97 9.93
C ILE A 127 4.22 -6.25 11.21
N LEU A 128 4.58 -7.29 11.97
CA LEU A 128 3.91 -7.62 13.22
C LEU A 128 3.99 -6.46 14.24
N LEU A 129 5.17 -5.85 14.39
CA LEU A 129 5.35 -4.69 15.27
C LEU A 129 4.47 -3.51 14.84
N VAL A 130 4.36 -3.24 13.53
CA VAL A 130 3.45 -2.22 13.00
C VAL A 130 2.00 -2.53 13.36
N ILE A 131 1.54 -3.79 13.24
CA ILE A 131 0.19 -4.18 13.66
C ILE A 131 -0.05 -3.89 15.14
N VAL A 132 0.92 -4.20 16.01
CA VAL A 132 0.80 -3.93 17.45
C VAL A 132 0.70 -2.42 17.72
N ILE A 133 1.51 -1.60 17.04
CA ILE A 133 1.45 -0.14 17.14
C ILE A 133 0.08 0.38 16.66
N GLN A 134 -0.44 -0.13 15.54
CA GLN A 134 -1.77 0.24 15.05
C GLN A 134 -2.87 -0.16 16.03
N LEU A 135 -2.80 -1.32 16.67
CA LEU A 135 -3.78 -1.71 17.68
C LEU A 135 -3.77 -0.77 18.87
N ILE A 136 -2.59 -0.50 19.45
CA ILE A 136 -2.45 0.36 20.62
C ILE A 136 -3.00 1.75 20.31
N THR A 137 -2.60 2.33 19.17
CA THR A 137 -3.13 3.63 18.76
C THR A 137 -4.62 3.58 18.51
N SER A 138 -5.14 2.53 17.84
CA SER A 138 -6.58 2.39 17.59
C SER A 138 -7.41 2.35 18.87
N LEU A 139 -6.95 1.62 19.89
CA LEU A 139 -7.61 1.53 21.19
C LEU A 139 -7.57 2.86 21.95
N ILE A 140 -6.43 3.57 21.93
CA ILE A 140 -6.34 4.90 22.54
C ILE A 140 -7.33 5.86 21.86
N GLN A 141 -7.43 5.84 20.54
CA GLN A 141 -8.37 6.69 19.81
C GLN A 141 -9.84 6.36 20.14
N GLN A 142 -10.18 5.07 20.29
CA GLN A 142 -11.53 4.64 20.69
C GLN A 142 -11.89 5.12 22.12
N VAL A 143 -10.94 5.04 23.06
CA VAL A 143 -11.20 5.39 24.47
C VAL A 143 -11.25 6.90 24.68
N PHE A 144 -10.37 7.65 24.03
CA PHE A 144 -10.21 9.08 24.29
C PHE A 144 -10.88 9.99 23.23
N GLY A 145 -11.36 9.43 22.12
CA GLY A 145 -11.99 10.20 21.04
C GLY A 145 -11.04 11.17 20.33
N VAL A 146 -9.73 10.90 20.35
CA VAL A 146 -8.69 11.76 19.75
C VAL A 146 -8.09 11.10 18.51
N THR A 147 -7.65 11.86 17.51
CA THR A 147 -6.82 11.33 16.41
C THR A 147 -5.35 11.52 16.76
N ILE A 148 -4.56 10.46 16.59
CA ILE A 148 -3.11 10.46 16.87
C ILE A 148 -2.35 10.32 15.54
N SER A 149 -2.52 11.30 14.66
CA SER A 149 -1.88 11.32 13.33
C SER A 149 -1.05 12.58 13.07
N GLY A 150 -1.12 13.57 13.98
CA GLY A 150 -0.48 14.87 13.80
C GLY A 150 -1.11 15.74 12.69
N LYS A 151 -2.27 15.33 12.15
CA LYS A 151 -3.08 16.12 11.21
C LYS A 151 -3.97 17.11 11.98
N GLY A 152 -4.29 18.25 11.36
CA GLY A 152 -5.03 19.37 11.97
C GLY A 152 -6.46 19.02 12.43
N GLY A 153 -7.07 19.91 13.22
CA GLY A 153 -8.36 19.69 13.89
C GLY A 153 -9.53 19.30 12.98
N ASP A 154 -9.57 19.78 11.73
CA ASP A 154 -10.67 19.51 10.79
C ASP A 154 -10.70 18.05 10.32
N GLU A 155 -9.54 17.39 10.20
CA GLU A 155 -9.49 15.96 9.88
C GLU A 155 -9.89 15.07 11.06
N VAL A 156 -9.81 15.58 12.30
CA VAL A 156 -10.24 14.90 13.52
C VAL A 156 -11.77 14.80 13.58
N GLY A 157 -12.48 15.82 13.07
CA GLY A 157 -13.94 15.84 13.01
C GLY A 157 -14.53 14.76 12.08
N LEU A 158 -13.86 14.44 10.98
CA LEU A 158 -14.28 13.42 10.00
C LEU A 158 -14.25 11.98 10.56
N ASN A 159 -13.54 11.78 11.67
CA ASN A 159 -13.43 10.49 12.34
C ASN A 159 -14.49 10.28 13.41
N ASN A 160 -15.22 11.32 13.80
CA ASN A 160 -16.32 11.22 14.75
C ASN A 160 -17.63 10.86 14.02
N VAL A 161 -18.37 9.86 14.49
CA VAL A 161 -19.68 9.47 13.98
C VAL A 161 -20.70 9.70 15.08
N ASP A 162 -21.65 10.60 14.84
CA ASP A 162 -22.81 10.85 15.69
C ASP A 162 -22.49 11.12 17.17
N GLY A 163 -21.33 11.72 17.46
CA GLY A 163 -20.97 12.24 18.79
C GLY A 163 -20.57 11.18 19.82
N GLU A 164 -20.95 9.91 19.63
CA GLU A 164 -20.66 8.81 20.57
C GLU A 164 -19.68 7.76 20.04
N LEU A 165 -19.56 7.59 18.71
CA LEU A 165 -18.72 6.56 18.11
C LEU A 165 -17.50 7.13 17.38
N TYR A 166 -16.32 6.85 17.91
CA TYR A 166 -15.07 7.25 17.28
C TYR A 166 -14.58 6.21 16.27
N ARG A 167 -14.25 6.61 15.04
CA ARG A 167 -13.66 5.72 14.03
C ARG A 167 -12.16 5.72 14.18
N SER A 168 -11.60 4.53 14.34
CA SER A 168 -10.16 4.43 14.45
C SER A 168 -9.45 4.74 13.12
N ALA A 169 -8.53 5.68 13.18
CA ALA A 169 -7.64 6.09 12.10
C ALA A 169 -6.20 5.57 12.27
N GLY A 170 -5.91 4.95 13.43
CA GLY A 170 -4.57 4.51 13.80
C GLY A 170 -3.58 5.66 13.72
N THR A 171 -2.31 5.38 13.43
CA THR A 171 -1.35 6.45 13.19
C THR A 171 -1.57 7.16 11.86
N LEU A 172 -2.36 6.59 10.93
CA LEU A 172 -2.46 7.01 9.53
C LEU A 172 -3.45 8.15 9.27
N GLY A 173 -4.22 8.55 10.28
CA GLY A 173 -5.05 9.77 10.27
C GLY A 173 -6.37 9.67 9.53
N HIS A 174 -6.62 8.60 8.78
CA HIS A 174 -7.92 8.34 8.17
C HIS A 174 -8.29 6.84 8.23
N PRO A 175 -9.51 6.45 8.66
CA PRO A 175 -9.93 5.06 8.82
C PRO A 175 -9.84 4.22 7.53
N GLY A 176 -10.14 4.84 6.38
CA GLY A 176 -9.98 4.18 5.07
C GLY A 176 -8.52 3.88 4.74
N THR A 177 -7.61 4.80 5.07
CA THR A 177 -6.17 4.64 4.85
C THR A 177 -5.60 3.58 5.78
N LEU A 178 -6.01 3.59 7.06
CA LEU A 178 -5.69 2.53 8.02
C LEU A 178 -6.11 1.17 7.49
N SER A 179 -7.37 1.03 7.09
CA SER A 179 -7.90 -0.21 6.56
C SER A 179 -7.11 -0.70 5.34
N GLN A 180 -6.84 0.18 4.37
CA GLN A 180 -6.04 -0.20 3.21
C GLN A 180 -4.64 -0.67 3.59
N PHE A 181 -3.98 0.05 4.51
CA PHE A 181 -2.65 -0.30 4.99
C PHE A 181 -2.64 -1.69 5.65
N ILE A 182 -3.56 -1.94 6.58
CA ILE A 182 -3.66 -3.22 7.30
C ILE A 182 -4.00 -4.38 6.35
N VAL A 183 -5.00 -4.22 5.48
CA VAL A 183 -5.43 -5.27 4.53
C VAL A 183 -4.33 -5.57 3.50
N THR A 184 -3.46 -4.62 3.20
CA THR A 184 -2.31 -4.83 2.32
C THR A 184 -1.26 -5.73 2.96
N ILE A 185 -1.02 -5.62 4.27
CA ILE A 185 0.09 -6.34 4.95
C ILE A 185 -0.34 -7.59 5.71
N CYS A 186 -1.60 -7.70 6.15
CA CYS A 186 -2.06 -8.84 6.95
C CYS A 186 -1.97 -10.21 6.24
N PRO A 187 -2.08 -10.35 4.89
CA PRO A 187 -1.92 -11.65 4.23
C PRO A 187 -0.56 -12.29 4.51
N PHE A 188 0.49 -11.47 4.72
CA PHE A 188 1.83 -11.95 5.04
C PHE A 188 1.92 -12.57 6.44
N LEU A 189 1.13 -12.08 7.41
CA LEU A 189 1.09 -12.65 8.76
C LEU A 189 0.43 -14.03 8.76
N TRP A 190 -0.67 -14.19 8.02
CA TRP A 190 -1.30 -15.50 7.83
C TRP A 190 -0.33 -16.48 7.17
N MET A 191 0.33 -16.03 6.09
CA MET A 191 1.32 -16.83 5.37
C MET A 191 2.45 -17.30 6.29
N GLU A 192 3.03 -16.38 7.06
CA GLU A 192 4.13 -16.69 7.97
C GLU A 192 3.68 -17.61 9.11
N ALA A 193 2.47 -17.42 9.64
CA ALA A 193 1.89 -18.34 10.62
C ALA A 193 1.78 -19.78 10.09
N MET A 194 1.47 -19.96 8.80
CA MET A 194 1.40 -21.28 8.17
C MET A 194 2.76 -21.91 7.89
N ASN A 195 3.84 -21.13 7.95
CA ASN A 195 5.22 -21.61 7.77
C ASN A 195 5.98 -21.81 9.09
N LYS A 196 5.43 -21.35 10.22
CA LYS A 196 6.03 -21.53 11.55
C LYS A 196 5.27 -22.58 12.37
N SER A 197 5.86 -22.98 13.49
CA SER A 197 5.28 -23.90 14.48
C SER A 197 5.33 -23.29 15.90
N GLY A 198 4.65 -23.92 16.85
CA GLY A 198 4.65 -23.53 18.26
C GLY A 198 4.24 -22.08 18.52
N LEU A 199 4.96 -21.41 19.43
CA LEU A 199 4.68 -20.03 19.84
C LEU A 199 4.74 -19.04 18.66
N ARG A 200 5.71 -19.18 17.74
CA ARG A 200 5.81 -18.27 16.59
C ARG A 200 4.56 -18.33 15.70
N LYS A 201 4.00 -19.52 15.46
CA LYS A 201 2.73 -19.66 14.74
C LYS A 201 1.60 -18.91 15.45
N MET A 202 1.49 -19.08 16.77
CA MET A 202 0.45 -18.40 17.57
C MET A 202 0.60 -16.88 17.50
N VAL A 203 1.83 -16.36 17.59
CA VAL A 203 2.11 -14.92 17.50
C VAL A 203 1.69 -14.33 16.16
N PHE A 204 2.03 -14.98 15.03
CA PHE A 204 1.63 -14.49 13.71
C PHE A 204 0.12 -14.64 13.45
N MET A 205 -0.52 -15.72 13.95
CA MET A 205 -1.98 -15.84 13.92
C MET A 205 -2.67 -14.76 14.74
N ALA A 206 -2.14 -14.44 15.92
CA ALA A 206 -2.64 -13.35 16.75
C ALA A 206 -2.48 -12.00 16.03
N GLY A 207 -1.34 -11.76 15.38
CA GLY A 207 -1.13 -10.57 14.53
C GLY A 207 -2.16 -10.46 13.40
N TYR A 208 -2.50 -11.57 12.74
CA TYR A 208 -3.59 -11.58 11.76
C TYR A 208 -4.95 -11.25 12.38
N PHE A 209 -5.28 -11.86 13.52
CA PHE A 209 -6.53 -11.59 14.23
C PHE A 209 -6.64 -10.12 14.67
N ILE A 210 -5.56 -9.57 15.22
CA ILE A 210 -5.46 -8.15 15.58
C ILE A 210 -5.68 -7.27 14.34
N SER A 211 -5.16 -7.66 13.17
CA SER A 211 -5.40 -6.93 11.92
C SER A 211 -6.89 -6.87 11.57
N VAL A 212 -7.64 -7.97 11.78
CA VAL A 212 -9.10 -8.00 11.61
C VAL A 212 -9.77 -7.02 12.59
N VAL A 213 -9.40 -7.08 13.86
CA VAL A 213 -9.94 -6.17 14.89
C VAL A 213 -9.70 -4.70 14.53
N ILE A 214 -8.49 -4.32 14.10
CA ILE A 214 -8.17 -2.94 13.72
C ILE A 214 -9.04 -2.45 12.56
N VAL A 215 -9.18 -3.25 11.49
CA VAL A 215 -10.00 -2.88 10.33
C VAL A 215 -11.46 -2.70 10.72
N VAL A 216 -11.93 -3.56 11.61
CA VAL A 216 -13.28 -3.52 12.14
C VAL A 216 -13.51 -2.26 12.99
N LEU A 217 -12.58 -1.92 13.89
CA LEU A 217 -12.61 -0.68 14.69
C LEU A 217 -12.49 0.62 13.87
N SER A 218 -12.08 0.53 12.59
CA SER A 218 -12.06 1.67 11.68
C SER A 218 -13.45 2.03 11.13
N PHE A 219 -14.40 1.09 11.19
CA PHE A 219 -15.72 1.18 10.56
C PHE A 219 -15.67 1.60 9.08
N ALA A 220 -14.55 1.34 8.38
CA ALA A 220 -14.42 1.61 6.97
C ALA A 220 -15.09 0.48 6.17
N ARG A 221 -16.22 0.78 5.51
CA ARG A 221 -17.00 -0.18 4.70
C ARG A 221 -16.14 -0.98 3.72
N THR A 222 -15.32 -0.28 2.92
CA THR A 222 -14.36 -0.91 2.00
C THR A 222 -13.33 -1.76 2.74
N GLY A 223 -12.87 -1.32 3.91
CA GLY A 223 -11.95 -2.06 4.77
C GLY A 223 -12.50 -3.41 5.19
N ILE A 224 -13.70 -3.41 5.77
CA ILE A 224 -14.38 -4.60 6.27
C ILE A 224 -14.64 -5.59 5.11
N ALA A 225 -15.13 -5.10 3.97
CA ALA A 225 -15.34 -5.94 2.80
C ALA A 225 -14.02 -6.56 2.30
N MET A 226 -12.95 -5.76 2.21
CA MET A 226 -11.68 -6.23 1.66
C MET A 226 -10.91 -7.14 2.60
N ILE A 227 -11.01 -6.99 3.92
CA ILE A 227 -10.42 -7.97 4.86
C ILE A 227 -11.17 -9.31 4.82
N ALA A 228 -12.49 -9.30 4.60
CA ALA A 228 -13.27 -10.52 4.40
C ALA A 228 -12.82 -11.23 3.11
N VAL A 229 -12.74 -10.51 1.99
CA VAL A 229 -12.25 -11.06 0.71
C VAL A 229 -10.81 -11.59 0.84
N ALA A 230 -9.90 -10.83 1.44
CA ALA A 230 -8.53 -11.26 1.68
C ALA A 230 -8.49 -12.55 2.53
N THR A 231 -9.28 -12.61 3.60
CA THR A 231 -9.40 -13.80 4.46
C THR A 231 -9.90 -15.00 3.67
N LEU A 232 -10.97 -14.85 2.88
CA LEU A 232 -11.50 -15.93 2.04
C LEU A 232 -10.46 -16.45 1.04
N LEU A 233 -9.71 -15.56 0.39
CA LEU A 233 -8.63 -15.94 -0.52
C LEU A 233 -7.50 -16.69 0.20
N MET A 234 -7.13 -16.27 1.42
CA MET A 234 -6.11 -16.96 2.22
C MET A 234 -6.60 -18.34 2.71
N ILE A 235 -7.88 -18.46 3.07
CA ILE A 235 -8.52 -19.73 3.42
C ILE A 235 -8.51 -20.66 2.21
N PHE A 236 -8.98 -20.19 1.04
CA PHE A 236 -9.03 -20.97 -0.18
C PHE A 236 -7.63 -21.55 -0.51
N HIS A 237 -6.60 -20.70 -0.55
CA HIS A 237 -5.23 -21.17 -0.74
C HIS A 237 -4.79 -22.21 0.29
N SER A 238 -5.15 -21.98 1.55
CA SER A 238 -4.83 -22.90 2.64
C SER A 238 -5.54 -24.24 2.45
N LEU A 239 -6.81 -24.29 2.05
CA LEU A 239 -7.58 -25.53 1.84
C LEU A 239 -6.99 -26.40 0.73
N PHE A 240 -6.53 -25.80 -0.36
CA PHE A 240 -5.89 -26.52 -1.47
C PHE A 240 -4.40 -26.82 -1.24
N SER A 241 -3.81 -26.33 -0.15
CA SER A 241 -2.48 -26.75 0.32
C SER A 241 -2.61 -28.01 1.19
N LYS A 242 -1.68 -28.97 1.05
CA LYS A 242 -1.66 -30.31 1.69
C LYS A 242 -1.67 -30.36 3.24
N GLY A 243 -1.99 -29.27 3.95
CA GLY A 243 -2.06 -29.21 5.42
C GLY A 243 -3.39 -29.68 6.04
N LYS A 244 -3.37 -30.04 7.33
CA LYS A 244 -4.52 -30.57 8.11
C LYS A 244 -5.78 -29.68 7.99
N PHE A 245 -6.80 -30.22 7.36
CA PHE A 245 -8.09 -29.58 7.02
C PHE A 245 -8.85 -29.03 8.24
N PHE A 246 -8.85 -29.77 9.35
CA PHE A 246 -9.65 -29.43 10.54
C PHE A 246 -9.17 -28.18 11.30
N SER A 247 -7.86 -27.94 11.42
CA SER A 247 -7.36 -26.71 12.07
C SER A 247 -7.68 -25.45 11.28
N LYS A 248 -7.90 -25.59 9.96
CA LYS A 248 -8.22 -24.47 9.07
C LYS A 248 -9.69 -24.08 9.24
N ILE A 249 -10.59 -25.06 9.28
CA ILE A 249 -12.02 -24.85 9.52
C ILE A 249 -12.26 -24.19 10.87
N THR A 250 -11.63 -24.65 11.95
CA THR A 250 -11.81 -24.03 13.29
C THR A 250 -11.40 -22.56 13.29
N ILE A 251 -10.29 -22.20 12.64
CA ILE A 251 -9.86 -20.80 12.51
C ILE A 251 -10.85 -20.00 11.66
N CYS A 252 -11.34 -20.57 10.56
CA CYS A 252 -12.37 -19.94 9.71
C CYS A 252 -13.66 -19.70 10.50
N THR A 253 -14.12 -20.70 11.26
CA THR A 253 -15.33 -20.62 12.08
C THR A 253 -15.16 -19.59 13.18
N VAL A 254 -14.02 -19.54 13.86
CA VAL A 254 -13.75 -18.53 14.91
C VAL A 254 -13.72 -17.12 14.30
N LEU A 255 -13.10 -16.93 13.13
CA LEU A 255 -13.08 -15.63 12.46
C LEU A 255 -14.45 -15.22 11.93
N LEU A 256 -15.24 -16.16 11.40
CA LEU A 256 -16.59 -15.91 10.93
C LEU A 256 -17.55 -15.62 12.08
N VAL A 257 -17.42 -16.33 13.20
CA VAL A 257 -18.21 -16.09 14.42
C VAL A 257 -17.82 -14.75 15.04
N ALA A 258 -16.52 -14.42 15.12
CA ALA A 258 -16.07 -13.12 15.60
C ALA A 258 -16.55 -11.97 14.68
N ALA A 259 -16.50 -12.16 13.36
CA ALA A 259 -17.05 -11.20 12.40
C ALA A 259 -18.57 -11.08 12.54
N PHE A 260 -19.30 -12.18 12.74
CA PHE A 260 -20.74 -12.19 12.93
C PHE A 260 -21.16 -11.48 14.22
N VAL A 261 -20.54 -11.81 15.36
CA VAL A 261 -20.82 -11.17 16.66
C VAL A 261 -20.51 -9.66 16.61
N PHE A 262 -19.45 -9.26 15.90
CA PHE A 262 -19.16 -7.85 15.71
C PHE A 262 -20.18 -7.16 14.80
N ILE A 263 -20.53 -7.79 13.67
CA ILE A 263 -21.52 -7.25 12.73
C ILE A 263 -22.87 -7.09 13.42
N ASP A 264 -23.29 -8.03 14.26
CA ASP A 264 -24.53 -7.97 15.04
C ASP A 264 -24.50 -6.79 16.04
N SER A 265 -23.41 -6.66 16.81
CA SER A 265 -23.27 -5.61 17.82
C SER A 265 -23.23 -4.17 17.27
N TYR A 266 -22.86 -4.02 15.99
CA TYR A 266 -22.76 -2.72 15.32
C TYR A 266 -23.61 -2.66 14.04
N PHE A 267 -24.60 -3.55 13.90
CA PHE A 267 -25.34 -3.71 12.66
C PHE A 267 -26.03 -2.40 12.28
N ASP A 268 -26.70 -1.76 13.23
CA ASP A 268 -27.46 -0.53 12.98
C ASP A 268 -26.56 0.60 12.50
N VAL A 269 -25.37 0.78 13.11
CA VAL A 269 -24.38 1.79 12.70
C VAL A 269 -23.81 1.48 11.32
N ILE A 270 -23.50 0.22 11.05
CA ILE A 270 -22.98 -0.21 9.74
C ILE A 270 -24.06 -0.04 8.67
N TYR A 271 -25.28 -0.48 8.95
CA TYR A 271 -26.44 -0.42 8.07
C TYR A 271 -26.80 1.03 7.74
N ASP A 272 -26.88 1.90 8.75
CA ASP A 272 -27.11 3.33 8.58
C ASP A 272 -26.01 3.96 7.70
N ARG A 273 -24.74 3.64 7.96
CA ARG A 273 -23.64 4.08 7.09
C ARG A 273 -23.69 3.51 5.67
N PHE A 274 -24.36 2.39 5.43
CA PHE A 274 -24.54 1.82 4.10
C PHE A 274 -25.71 2.44 3.34
N ILE A 275 -26.80 2.77 4.04
CA ILE A 275 -28.06 3.25 3.45
C ILE A 275 -28.16 4.78 3.46
N ASN A 276 -27.77 5.42 4.56
CA ASN A 276 -27.89 6.86 4.84
C ASN A 276 -26.53 7.57 4.78
N ALA A 277 -25.55 7.04 4.02
CA ALA A 277 -24.28 7.75 3.81
C ALA A 277 -24.58 9.16 3.27
N PRO A 278 -24.01 10.23 3.85
CA PRO A 278 -24.36 11.59 3.46
C PRO A 278 -24.15 11.79 1.95
N ASP A 279 -25.22 12.25 1.29
CA ASP A 279 -25.31 12.48 -0.16
C ASP A 279 -24.16 13.37 -0.66
N GLU A 280 -23.75 14.34 0.17
CA GLU A 280 -22.61 15.24 -0.07
C GLU A 280 -21.31 14.49 -0.43
N SER A 281 -21.05 13.33 0.18
CA SER A 281 -19.84 12.54 -0.10
C SER A 281 -19.89 11.79 -1.44
N GLY A 282 -21.10 11.48 -1.92
CA GLY A 282 -21.34 10.83 -3.21
C GLY A 282 -21.32 11.83 -4.35
N GLU A 283 -22.04 12.94 -4.20
CA GLU A 283 -22.11 14.02 -5.19
C GLU A 283 -20.74 14.62 -5.49
N ILE A 284 -19.93 14.92 -4.47
CA ILE A 284 -18.55 15.41 -4.66
C ILE A 284 -17.73 14.43 -5.52
N ARG A 285 -17.89 13.11 -5.32
CA ARG A 285 -17.14 12.10 -6.11
C ARG A 285 -17.57 12.09 -7.57
N ILE A 286 -18.85 12.28 -7.85
CA ILE A 286 -19.39 12.37 -9.21
C ILE A 286 -18.78 13.59 -9.90
N VAL A 287 -18.83 14.75 -9.27
CA VAL A 287 -18.26 15.98 -9.82
C VAL A 287 -16.75 15.84 -10.05
N LEU A 288 -16.00 15.29 -9.09
CA LEU A 288 -14.56 15.04 -9.28
C LEU A 288 -14.26 14.06 -10.42
N ALA A 289 -15.14 13.07 -10.65
CA ALA A 289 -15.02 12.17 -11.79
C ALA A 289 -15.31 12.90 -13.11
N GLU A 290 -16.30 13.79 -13.16
CA GLU A 290 -16.58 14.62 -14.34
C GLU A 290 -15.42 15.55 -14.67
N ILE A 291 -14.83 16.21 -13.67
CA ILE A 291 -13.60 17.00 -13.81
C ILE A 291 -12.48 16.15 -14.43
N ALA A 292 -12.25 14.95 -13.88
CA ALA A 292 -11.23 14.03 -14.39
C ALA A 292 -11.49 13.61 -15.83
N LEU A 293 -12.76 13.34 -16.19
CA LEU A 293 -13.15 12.99 -17.56
C LEU A 293 -12.92 14.14 -18.53
N LYS A 294 -13.24 15.39 -18.15
CA LYS A 294 -12.95 16.57 -18.97
C LYS A 294 -11.45 16.73 -19.21
N MET A 295 -10.61 16.57 -18.18
CA MET A 295 -9.16 16.58 -18.32
C MET A 295 -8.67 15.50 -19.29
N ILE A 296 -9.21 14.28 -19.17
CA ILE A 296 -8.87 13.16 -20.07
C ILE A 296 -9.26 13.47 -21.51
N THR A 297 -10.44 14.05 -21.74
CA THR A 297 -10.88 14.40 -23.11
C THR A 297 -10.09 15.55 -23.71
N SER A 298 -9.64 16.51 -22.90
CA SER A 298 -8.82 17.63 -23.37
C SER A 298 -7.36 17.22 -23.63
N HIS A 299 -6.82 16.30 -22.83
CA HIS A 299 -5.41 15.88 -22.90
C HIS A 299 -5.26 14.33 -22.98
N PRO A 300 -5.78 13.68 -24.03
CA PRO A 300 -5.97 12.23 -24.04
C PRO A 300 -4.67 11.41 -24.08
N PHE A 301 -3.59 11.92 -24.67
CA PHE A 301 -2.37 11.15 -24.90
C PHE A 301 -1.35 11.23 -23.77
N PHE A 302 -1.06 12.45 -23.31
CA PHE A 302 -0.01 12.74 -22.33
C PHE A 302 -0.55 13.24 -20.98
N GLY A 303 -1.85 13.54 -20.91
CA GLY A 303 -2.48 14.11 -19.71
C GLY A 303 -2.08 15.56 -19.45
N ILE A 304 -2.56 16.09 -18.33
CA ILE A 304 -2.27 17.46 -17.86
C ILE A 304 -0.92 17.57 -17.13
N GLY A 305 -0.20 16.46 -16.97
CA GLY A 305 1.07 16.40 -16.25
C GLY A 305 0.93 15.72 -14.89
N LEU A 306 1.96 14.95 -14.52
CA LEU A 306 1.97 14.19 -13.28
C LEU A 306 1.82 15.14 -12.07
N ASN A 307 0.99 14.78 -11.10
CA ASN A 307 0.82 15.51 -9.85
C ASN A 307 0.25 16.94 -10.00
N THR A 308 -0.49 17.20 -11.07
CA THR A 308 -1.08 18.54 -11.36
C THR A 308 -2.61 18.58 -11.24
N PHE A 309 -3.27 17.44 -10.97
CA PHE A 309 -4.73 17.37 -10.99
C PHE A 309 -5.39 18.48 -10.16
N THR A 310 -4.99 18.62 -8.90
CA THR A 310 -5.56 19.58 -7.96
C THR A 310 -5.13 21.02 -8.24
N THR A 311 -4.06 21.24 -9.00
CA THR A 311 -3.58 22.59 -9.32
C THR A 311 -4.37 23.24 -10.45
N VAL A 312 -4.93 22.43 -11.35
CA VAL A 312 -5.69 22.92 -12.52
C VAL A 312 -7.17 22.51 -12.50
N MET A 313 -7.63 21.77 -11.48
CA MET A 313 -9.01 21.26 -11.43
C MET A 313 -10.10 22.34 -11.52
N THR A 314 -9.81 23.57 -11.06
CA THR A 314 -10.72 24.72 -11.14
C THR A 314 -11.07 25.10 -12.58
N GLU A 315 -10.18 24.86 -13.54
CA GLU A 315 -10.42 25.15 -14.96
C GLU A 315 -11.45 24.21 -15.60
N TYR A 316 -11.66 23.05 -14.98
CA TYR A 316 -12.56 21.99 -15.46
C TYR A 316 -13.83 21.87 -14.61
N ASP A 317 -13.89 22.58 -13.49
CA ASP A 317 -14.98 22.57 -12.54
C ASP A 317 -16.00 23.69 -12.81
N VAL A 318 -17.21 23.29 -13.18
CA VAL A 318 -18.35 24.21 -13.42
C VAL A 318 -19.22 24.40 -12.17
N THR A 319 -18.97 23.63 -11.11
CA THR A 319 -19.76 23.61 -9.88
C THR A 319 -19.10 24.38 -8.74
N ASN A 320 -17.83 24.77 -8.90
CA ASN A 320 -17.00 25.47 -7.92
C ASN A 320 -16.70 24.65 -6.64
N ILE A 321 -16.88 23.33 -6.68
CA ILE A 321 -16.50 22.41 -5.59
C ILE A 321 -14.98 22.44 -5.35
N SER A 322 -14.18 22.53 -6.40
CA SER A 322 -12.72 22.58 -6.36
C SER A 322 -12.16 23.69 -5.46
N SER A 323 -12.90 24.79 -5.30
CA SER A 323 -12.45 25.98 -4.58
C SER A 323 -12.53 25.82 -3.05
N TRP A 324 -13.38 24.92 -2.55
CA TRP A 324 -13.52 24.64 -1.12
C TRP A 324 -13.23 23.18 -0.75
N TRP A 325 -13.11 22.29 -1.74
CA TRP A 325 -12.68 20.90 -1.58
C TRP A 325 -11.59 20.52 -2.61
N PRO A 326 -10.34 21.04 -2.46
CA PRO A 326 -9.25 20.87 -3.44
C PRO A 326 -8.59 19.48 -3.36
N HIS A 327 -9.38 18.41 -3.39
CA HIS A 327 -8.88 17.04 -3.34
C HIS A 327 -8.90 16.38 -4.73
N PRO A 328 -7.96 15.45 -5.00
CA PRO A 328 -7.96 14.73 -6.27
C PRO A 328 -9.20 13.85 -6.41
N VAL A 329 -9.48 13.45 -7.66
CA VAL A 329 -10.52 12.45 -7.94
C VAL A 329 -10.33 11.19 -7.10
N HIS A 330 -11.41 10.71 -6.48
CA HIS A 330 -11.43 9.55 -5.59
C HIS A 330 -11.42 8.21 -6.37
N ASN A 331 -10.56 8.14 -7.38
CA ASN A 331 -10.32 6.96 -8.19
C ASN A 331 -8.91 7.10 -8.78
N ILE A 332 -7.98 6.23 -8.37
CA ILE A 332 -6.58 6.34 -8.78
C ILE A 332 -6.39 6.15 -10.29
N TYR A 333 -7.28 5.39 -10.94
CA TYR A 333 -7.19 5.12 -12.36
C TYR A 333 -7.59 6.35 -13.18
N LEU A 334 -8.68 7.02 -12.78
CA LEU A 334 -9.02 8.33 -13.35
C LEU A 334 -7.93 9.34 -13.08
N LEU A 335 -7.39 9.40 -11.85
CA LEU A 335 -6.32 10.33 -11.51
C LEU A 335 -5.07 10.14 -12.38
N ILE A 336 -4.56 8.91 -12.49
CA ILE A 336 -3.39 8.60 -13.33
C ILE A 336 -3.70 8.89 -14.80
N MET A 337 -4.89 8.55 -15.29
CA MET A 337 -5.26 8.77 -16.68
C MET A 337 -5.43 10.26 -17.01
N SER A 338 -5.99 11.07 -16.12
CA SER A 338 -6.05 12.53 -16.29
C SER A 338 -4.63 13.13 -16.31
N GLU A 339 -3.75 12.71 -15.42
CA GLU A 339 -2.41 13.30 -15.29
C GLU A 339 -1.40 12.82 -16.34
N THR A 340 -1.53 11.60 -16.85
CA THR A 340 -0.52 10.98 -17.74
C THR A 340 -1.07 10.54 -19.09
N GLY A 341 -2.36 10.74 -19.32
CA GLY A 341 -3.07 10.30 -20.52
C GLY A 341 -3.11 8.79 -20.67
N ILE A 342 -3.60 8.32 -21.81
CA ILE A 342 -3.72 6.90 -22.12
C ILE A 342 -2.36 6.21 -22.19
N LEU A 343 -1.29 6.91 -22.56
CA LEU A 343 0.05 6.34 -22.68
C LEU A 343 0.65 6.04 -21.30
N GLY A 344 0.61 6.99 -20.37
CA GLY A 344 1.10 6.76 -19.01
C GLY A 344 0.23 5.80 -18.23
N PHE A 345 -1.09 5.89 -18.38
CA PHE A 345 -2.02 4.90 -17.84
C PHE A 345 -1.73 3.49 -18.36
N GLY A 346 -1.53 3.33 -19.67
CA GLY A 346 -1.19 2.06 -20.30
C GLY A 346 0.12 1.47 -19.76
N LEU A 347 1.14 2.31 -19.53
CA LEU A 347 2.40 1.88 -18.92
C LEU A 347 2.23 1.46 -17.45
N PHE A 348 1.43 2.19 -16.68
CA PHE A 348 1.09 1.84 -15.30
C PHE A 348 0.39 0.46 -15.25
N MET A 349 -0.60 0.24 -16.11
CA MET A 349 -1.32 -1.03 -16.20
C MET A 349 -0.43 -2.17 -16.71
N PHE A 350 0.46 -1.90 -17.67
CA PHE A 350 1.45 -2.87 -18.15
C PHE A 350 2.40 -3.32 -17.04
N MET A 351 2.91 -2.39 -16.23
CA MET A 351 3.78 -2.71 -15.09
C MET A 351 3.05 -3.60 -14.08
N ASN A 352 1.83 -3.21 -13.67
CA ASN A 352 1.01 -4.00 -12.74
C ASN A 352 0.71 -5.41 -13.29
N PHE A 353 0.34 -5.50 -14.57
CA PHE A 353 0.09 -6.77 -15.25
C PHE A 353 1.36 -7.65 -15.30
N TYR A 354 2.53 -7.06 -15.53
CA TYR A 354 3.80 -7.78 -15.49
C TYR A 354 4.06 -8.42 -14.11
N PHE A 355 3.89 -7.67 -13.02
CA PHE A 355 4.06 -8.21 -11.66
C PHE A 355 2.98 -9.24 -11.29
N ALA A 356 1.73 -9.03 -11.70
CA ALA A 356 0.67 -10.04 -11.56
C ALA A 356 1.02 -11.35 -12.29
N ARG A 357 1.63 -11.27 -13.48
CA ARG A 357 2.14 -12.46 -14.18
C ARG A 357 3.28 -13.16 -13.42
N LEU A 358 4.16 -12.41 -12.75
CA LEU A 358 5.21 -13.01 -11.89
C LEU A 358 4.59 -13.76 -10.71
N VAL A 359 3.56 -13.20 -10.07
CA VAL A 359 2.79 -13.88 -9.02
C VAL A 359 2.23 -15.19 -9.54
N VAL A 360 1.45 -15.17 -10.62
CA VAL A 360 0.82 -16.38 -11.17
C VAL A 360 1.86 -17.43 -11.56
N LYS A 361 2.93 -17.02 -12.26
CA LYS A 361 4.00 -17.94 -12.68
C LYS A 361 4.73 -18.53 -11.47
N GLY A 362 5.04 -17.71 -10.47
CA GLY A 362 5.80 -18.15 -9.31
C GLY A 362 4.99 -19.03 -8.35
N VAL A 363 3.70 -18.75 -8.13
CA VAL A 363 2.79 -19.64 -7.38
C VAL A 363 2.73 -21.02 -8.03
N ARG A 364 2.76 -21.10 -9.37
CA ARG A 364 2.77 -22.36 -10.12
C ARG A 364 4.09 -23.13 -10.03
N LEU A 365 5.18 -22.51 -9.56
CA LEU A 365 6.44 -23.22 -9.31
C LEU A 365 6.33 -24.16 -8.11
N LYS A 366 5.34 -23.95 -7.22
CA LYS A 366 5.07 -24.77 -6.03
C LYS A 366 6.27 -24.88 -5.07
N ASP A 367 7.16 -23.90 -5.08
CA ASP A 367 8.16 -23.72 -4.02
C ASP A 367 7.44 -23.65 -2.65
N PRO A 368 7.86 -24.44 -1.63
CA PRO A 368 7.13 -24.56 -0.36
C PRO A 368 6.96 -23.26 0.42
N TYR A 369 7.90 -22.32 0.26
CA TYR A 369 7.92 -21.06 0.99
C TYR A 369 7.53 -19.89 0.09
N ASP A 370 8.22 -19.73 -1.05
CA ASP A 370 8.09 -18.57 -1.92
C ASP A 370 6.78 -18.51 -2.69
N SER A 371 6.18 -19.66 -3.01
CA SER A 371 4.84 -19.66 -3.63
C SER A 371 3.78 -19.06 -2.73
N LYS A 372 3.92 -19.22 -1.40
CA LYS A 372 2.97 -18.67 -0.43
C LYS A 372 3.16 -17.17 -0.26
N ILE A 373 4.42 -16.68 -0.25
CA ILE A 373 4.72 -15.24 -0.25
C ILE A 373 4.10 -14.60 -1.50
N LEU A 374 4.31 -15.20 -2.67
CA LEU A 374 3.75 -14.70 -3.92
C LEU A 374 2.22 -14.67 -3.91
N TYR A 375 1.58 -15.70 -3.36
CA TYR A 375 0.13 -15.72 -3.21
C TYR A 375 -0.36 -14.57 -2.31
N ALA A 376 0.26 -14.39 -1.14
CA ALA A 376 -0.04 -13.29 -0.23
C ALA A 376 0.18 -11.92 -0.91
N SER A 377 1.29 -11.74 -1.64
CA SER A 377 1.54 -10.54 -2.44
C SER A 377 0.49 -10.30 -3.52
N GLY A 378 -0.03 -11.37 -4.14
CA GLY A 378 -1.15 -11.28 -5.08
C GLY A 378 -2.41 -10.74 -4.42
N VAL A 379 -2.77 -11.25 -3.24
CA VAL A 379 -3.88 -10.72 -2.44
C VAL A 379 -3.65 -9.26 -2.08
N SER A 380 -2.43 -8.88 -1.65
CA SER A 380 -2.07 -7.49 -1.34
C SER A 380 -2.24 -6.54 -2.54
N ILE A 381 -1.77 -6.93 -3.74
CA ILE A 381 -1.92 -6.12 -4.96
C ILE A 381 -3.39 -5.98 -5.36
N LEU A 382 -4.17 -7.07 -5.27
CA LEU A 382 -5.61 -7.02 -5.52
C LEU A 382 -6.32 -6.07 -4.54
N SER A 383 -5.92 -6.09 -3.27
CA SER A 383 -6.42 -5.16 -2.27
C SER A 383 -6.13 -3.71 -2.63
N ILE A 384 -4.86 -3.38 -2.90
CA ILE A 384 -4.47 -2.03 -3.32
C ILE A 384 -5.25 -1.58 -4.56
N ALA A 385 -5.39 -2.46 -5.55
CA ALA A 385 -6.11 -2.17 -6.78
C ALA A 385 -7.59 -1.84 -6.53
N PHE A 386 -8.26 -2.59 -5.65
CA PHE A 386 -9.67 -2.37 -5.32
C PHE A 386 -9.86 -1.08 -4.49
N PHE A 387 -9.03 -0.84 -3.47
CA PHE A 387 -9.05 0.43 -2.73
C PHE A 387 -8.82 1.62 -3.67
N GLY A 388 -7.94 1.47 -4.66
CA GLY A 388 -7.68 2.49 -5.69
C GLY A 388 -8.89 2.81 -6.57
N MET A 389 -9.86 1.90 -6.73
CA MET A 389 -11.10 2.20 -7.47
C MET A 389 -11.99 3.20 -6.72
N LEU A 390 -11.88 3.22 -5.39
CA LEU A 390 -12.79 3.95 -4.49
C LEU A 390 -12.11 5.12 -3.77
N GLY A 391 -10.83 5.38 -4.05
CA GLY A 391 -10.05 6.43 -3.40
C GLY A 391 -8.72 6.70 -4.08
N TRP A 392 -8.06 7.75 -3.59
CA TRP A 392 -6.78 8.24 -4.10
C TRP A 392 -5.60 7.94 -3.15
N SER A 393 -5.85 7.25 -2.04
CA SER A 393 -4.88 6.96 -0.97
C SER A 393 -3.62 6.22 -1.42
N TRP A 394 -3.61 5.56 -2.58
CA TRP A 394 -2.38 5.03 -3.20
C TRP A 394 -1.30 6.09 -3.38
N ARG A 395 -1.72 7.35 -3.52
CA ARG A 395 -0.85 8.50 -3.68
C ARG A 395 -0.25 8.99 -2.34
N LEU A 396 -0.64 8.43 -1.21
CA LEU A 396 0.02 8.68 0.09
C LEU A 396 1.30 7.85 0.20
N ASP A 397 2.34 8.42 0.82
CA ASP A 397 3.66 7.78 0.92
C ASP A 397 3.59 6.41 1.59
N SER A 398 2.77 6.27 2.63
CA SER A 398 2.54 5.01 3.34
C SER A 398 2.05 3.89 2.42
N ILE A 399 1.05 4.17 1.59
CA ILE A 399 0.42 3.17 0.71
C ILE A 399 1.29 2.93 -0.53
N GLN A 400 1.86 3.99 -1.11
CA GLN A 400 2.78 3.85 -2.22
C GLN A 400 4.02 3.05 -1.81
N GLY A 401 4.59 3.34 -0.64
CA GLY A 401 5.71 2.61 -0.08
C GLY A 401 5.39 1.13 0.19
N LEU A 402 4.18 0.81 0.65
CA LEU A 402 3.70 -0.57 0.75
C LEU A 402 3.57 -1.23 -0.63
N TYR A 403 3.03 -0.52 -1.63
CA TYR A 403 2.94 -1.03 -2.99
C TYR A 403 4.32 -1.44 -3.53
N TRP A 404 5.32 -0.55 -3.41
CA TRP A 404 6.69 -0.82 -3.86
C TRP A 404 7.39 -1.92 -3.05
N LEU A 405 7.12 -2.01 -1.73
CA LEU A 405 7.55 -3.13 -0.88
C LEU A 405 7.01 -4.45 -1.41
N VAL A 406 5.70 -4.52 -1.72
CA VAL A 406 5.07 -5.74 -2.25
C VAL A 406 5.65 -6.11 -3.62
N LEU A 407 5.91 -5.15 -4.52
CA LEU A 407 6.60 -5.42 -5.78
C LEU A 407 7.99 -6.04 -5.56
N ALA A 408 8.75 -5.53 -4.57
CA ALA A 408 10.07 -6.05 -4.24
C ALA A 408 10.00 -7.49 -3.73
N MET A 409 9.00 -7.79 -2.89
CA MET A 409 8.72 -9.15 -2.42
C MET A 409 8.38 -10.10 -3.58
N ILE A 410 7.50 -9.68 -4.51
CA ILE A 410 7.15 -10.48 -5.70
C ILE A 410 8.41 -10.79 -6.51
N SER A 411 9.23 -9.79 -6.79
CA SER A 411 10.46 -9.97 -7.57
C SER A 411 11.45 -10.92 -6.90
N ALA A 412 11.72 -10.73 -5.61
CA ALA A 412 12.66 -11.55 -4.87
C ALA A 412 12.18 -13.00 -4.74
N SER A 413 10.92 -13.22 -4.37
CA SER A 413 10.33 -14.55 -4.21
C SER A 413 10.20 -15.31 -5.53
N TYR A 414 9.81 -14.63 -6.63
CA TYR A 414 9.80 -15.27 -7.95
C TYR A 414 11.19 -15.73 -8.37
N THR A 415 12.21 -14.89 -8.13
CA THR A 415 13.60 -15.20 -8.49
C THR A 415 14.12 -16.41 -7.70
N ARG A 416 13.89 -16.45 -6.38
CA ARG A 416 14.28 -17.60 -5.54
C ARG A 416 13.55 -18.88 -5.95
N ALA A 417 12.23 -18.86 -6.05
CA ALA A 417 11.44 -20.03 -6.46
C ALA A 417 11.89 -20.58 -7.82
N LYS A 418 12.23 -19.70 -8.76
CA LYS A 418 12.74 -20.10 -10.08
C LYS A 418 14.13 -20.73 -10.00
N ASN A 419 15.01 -20.19 -9.16
CA ASN A 419 16.36 -20.73 -8.98
C ASN A 419 16.33 -22.08 -8.26
N ASN A 420 15.52 -22.22 -7.20
CA ASN A 420 15.33 -23.47 -6.47
C ASN A 420 14.84 -24.58 -7.40
N LYS A 421 13.83 -24.29 -8.25
CA LYS A 421 13.32 -25.26 -9.22
C LYS A 421 14.39 -25.70 -10.23
N LYS A 422 15.19 -24.76 -10.73
CA LYS A 422 16.29 -25.08 -11.66
C LYS A 422 17.38 -25.95 -11.02
N GLN A 423 17.68 -25.72 -9.74
CA GLN A 423 18.66 -26.53 -9.01
C GLN A 423 18.16 -27.97 -8.86
N LEU A 424 16.90 -28.16 -8.46
CA LEU A 424 16.26 -29.47 -8.38
C LEU A 424 16.28 -30.19 -9.74
N GLU A 425 15.91 -29.50 -10.83
CA GLU A 425 15.94 -30.06 -12.20
C GLU A 425 17.36 -30.35 -12.73
N SER A 426 18.42 -29.85 -12.08
CA SER A 426 19.82 -30.14 -12.46
C SER A 426 20.47 -31.23 -11.61
N GLU A 427 19.83 -31.59 -10.49
CA GLU A 427 20.26 -32.68 -9.60
C GLU A 427 19.60 -34.01 -9.95
N ASP A 428 18.45 -33.97 -10.65
CA ASP A 428 17.78 -35.10 -11.32
C ASP A 428 18.37 -35.40 -12.70
#